data_AF-G5ZX19-F1
#
_entry.id   AF-G5ZX19-F1
#
_cell.length_a   1.000
_cell.length_b   1.000
_cell.length_c   1.000
_cell.angle_alpha   90.00
_cell.angle_beta   90.00
_cell.angle_gamma   90.00
#
_symmetry.space_group_name_H-M   'P 1'
#
loop_
_entity.id
_entity.type
_entity.pdbx_description
1 polymer ?
#
loop_
_entity_poly.entity_id
_entity_poly.type
_entity_poly.pdbx_seq_one_letter_code
_entity_poly.pdbx_strand_id
1 'polypeptide(L)'
;MIATDFAGRSFDFANDPEIDEYKDIVSKVKRAFRDNRVPPSPAELVAKVIFGAVSDGTGRLRYRVGDDAHALLDYRKHVDDDIFFAGIRAQFGL
;
A
#
# COMPACT_ATOMS: atom_id res chain seq x y z
N MET A 1 6.70 0.41 0.71
CA MET A 1 6.02 1.29 1.67
C MET A 1 6.94 2.46 1.98
N ILE A 2 6.40 3.64 2.28
CA ILE A 2 7.22 4.80 2.70
C ILE A 2 7.34 4.83 4.22
N ALA A 3 8.52 5.20 4.74
CA ALA A 3 8.87 5.28 6.16
C ALA A 3 8.16 6.45 6.83
N THR A 4 6.85 6.30 7.00
CA THR A 4 5.99 7.25 7.71
C THR A 4 5.58 6.65 9.05
N ASP A 5 5.22 7.50 10.00
CA ASP A 5 4.62 7.08 11.27
C ASP A 5 3.11 6.83 11.13
N PHE A 6 2.67 6.38 9.94
CA PHE A 6 1.26 6.10 9.68
C PHE A 6 0.82 4.91 10.53
N ALA A 7 1.38 3.73 10.32
CA ALA A 7 0.99 2.50 11.04
C ALA A 7 1.23 2.53 12.56
N GLY A 8 1.99 3.50 13.06
CA GLY A 8 2.25 3.74 14.48
C GLY A 8 1.27 4.76 15.04
N ARG A 9 1.76 5.98 15.33
CA ARG A 9 0.97 6.99 16.04
C ARG A 9 -0.16 7.62 15.23
N SER A 10 -0.15 7.49 13.90
CA SER A 10 -1.13 8.17 13.04
C SER A 10 -2.25 7.26 12.54
N PHE A 11 -2.21 5.96 12.82
CA PHE A 11 -3.21 5.00 12.36
C PHE A 11 -4.32 4.88 13.39
N ASP A 12 -5.45 5.53 13.11
CA ASP A 12 -6.67 5.37 13.89
C ASP A 12 -7.47 4.17 13.36
N PHE A 13 -7.37 3.04 14.07
CA PHE A 13 -8.00 1.80 13.64
C PHE A 13 -9.45 1.70 14.14
N ALA A 14 -10.40 1.96 13.24
CA ALA A 14 -11.82 1.76 13.50
C ALA A 14 -12.22 0.29 13.33
N ASN A 15 -12.62 -0.36 14.42
CA ASN A 15 -13.19 -1.71 14.40
C ASN A 15 -14.16 -1.86 15.57
N ASP A 16 -15.39 -2.27 15.27
CA ASP A 16 -16.36 -2.66 16.28
C ASP A 16 -16.13 -4.14 16.67
N PRO A 17 -15.64 -4.44 17.88
CA PRO A 17 -15.37 -5.82 18.31
C PRO A 17 -16.64 -6.64 18.54
N GLU A 18 -17.83 -6.02 18.56
CA GLU A 18 -19.11 -6.71 18.72
C GLU A 18 -19.62 -7.30 17.39
N ILE A 19 -19.05 -6.91 16.25
CA ILE A 19 -19.41 -7.47 14.93
C ILE A 19 -18.54 -8.69 14.62
N ASP A 20 -19.07 -9.88 14.93
CA ASP A 20 -18.36 -11.15 14.78
C ASP A 20 -17.91 -11.44 13.33
N GLU A 21 -18.71 -11.05 12.34
CA GLU A 21 -18.48 -11.31 10.92
C GLU A 21 -17.18 -10.68 10.40
N TYR A 22 -16.72 -9.59 11.02
CA TYR A 22 -15.47 -8.92 10.63
C TYR A 22 -14.23 -9.45 11.34
N LYS A 23 -14.37 -10.27 12.40
CA LYS A 23 -13.23 -10.67 13.25
C LYS A 23 -12.15 -11.42 12.48
N ASP A 24 -12.54 -12.33 11.59
CA ASP A 24 -11.57 -13.11 10.79
C ASP A 24 -10.76 -12.23 9.84
N ILE A 25 -11.44 -11.41 9.03
CA ILE A 25 -10.78 -10.53 8.06
C ILE A 25 -9.90 -9.49 8.76
N VAL A 26 -10.35 -8.93 9.89
CA VAL A 26 -9.56 -7.99 10.69
C VAL A 26 -8.31 -8.66 11.26
N SER A 27 -8.42 -9.88 11.76
CA SER A 27 -7.29 -10.66 12.27
C SER A 27 -6.23 -10.91 11.18
N LYS A 28 -6.69 -11.34 9.99
CA LYS A 28 -5.84 -11.60 8.82
C LYS A 28 -5.13 -10.33 8.33
N VAL A 29 -5.84 -9.21 8.20
CA VAL A 29 -5.24 -7.92 7.80
C VAL A 29 -4.20 -7.45 8.82
N LYS A 30 -4.52 -7.50 10.12
CA LYS A 30 -3.56 -7.13 11.18
C LYS A 30 -2.32 -8.02 11.15
N ARG A 31 -2.47 -9.31 10.88
CA ARG A 31 -1.34 -10.24 10.71
C ARG A 31 -0.49 -9.84 9.52
N ALA A 32 -1.09 -9.63 8.35
CA ALA A 32 -0.37 -9.25 7.13
C ALA A 32 0.45 -7.97 7.32
N PHE A 33 -0.09 -6.98 8.04
CA PHE A 33 0.65 -5.74 8.35
C PHE A 33 1.85 -5.97 9.27
N ARG A 34 1.74 -6.85 10.29
CA ARG A 34 2.89 -7.19 11.16
C ARG A 34 3.94 -8.02 10.42
N ASP A 35 3.51 -8.91 9.55
CA ASP A 35 4.38 -9.84 8.82
C ASP A 35 5.07 -9.17 7.62
N ASN A 36 4.72 -7.92 7.28
CA ASN A 36 5.38 -7.17 6.22
C ASN A 36 6.79 -6.73 6.64
N ARG A 37 7.79 -7.47 6.15
CA ARG A 37 9.21 -7.29 6.48
C ARG A 37 9.98 -6.40 5.50
N VAL A 38 9.32 -5.84 4.48
CA VAL A 38 10.00 -5.01 3.49
C VAL A 38 10.44 -3.70 4.16
N PRO A 39 11.75 -3.40 4.21
CA PRO A 39 12.22 -2.13 4.75
C PRO A 39 11.55 -0.97 4.03
N PRO A 40 10.98 0.00 4.76
CA PRO A 40 10.28 1.10 4.12
C PRO A 40 11.29 2.04 3.42
N SER A 41 10.90 2.60 2.29
CA SER A 41 11.67 3.61 1.57
C SER A 41 11.65 4.95 2.32
N PRO A 42 12.73 5.74 2.24
CA PRO A 42 12.80 7.07 2.87
C PRO A 42 11.71 8.02 2.34
N ALA A 43 11.23 8.93 3.19
CA ALA A 43 10.20 9.92 2.84
C ALA A 43 10.71 10.94 1.80
N GLU A 44 12.02 11.17 1.75
CA GLU A 44 12.71 12.02 0.79
C GLU A 44 12.47 11.60 -0.66
N LEU A 45 12.22 10.30 -0.90
CA LEU A 45 11.84 9.79 -2.21
C LEU A 45 10.53 10.42 -2.69
N VAL A 46 9.54 10.54 -1.80
CA VAL A 46 8.25 11.18 -2.07
C VAL A 46 8.44 12.68 -2.27
N ALA A 47 9.19 13.34 -1.38
CA ALA A 47 9.46 14.78 -1.48
C ALA A 47 10.09 15.15 -2.83
N LYS A 48 11.07 14.37 -3.29
CA LYS A 48 11.73 14.57 -4.59
C LYS A 48 10.75 14.45 -5.76
N VAL A 49 9.85 13.46 -5.72
CA VAL A 49 8.87 13.27 -6.78
C VAL A 49 7.82 14.37 -6.78
N ILE A 50 7.35 14.83 -5.62
CA ILE A 50 6.43 15.98 -5.52
C ILE A 50 7.08 17.23 -6.10
N PHE A 51 8.33 17.52 -5.73
CA PHE A 51 9.06 18.66 -6.27
C PHE A 51 9.20 18.59 -7.80
N GLY A 52 9.50 17.40 -8.33
CA GLY A 52 9.53 17.17 -9.78
C GLY A 52 8.16 17.38 -10.43
N ALA A 53 7.10 16.85 -9.84
CA ALA A 53 5.75 16.96 -10.37
C ALA A 53 5.27 18.42 -10.50
N VAL A 54 5.58 19.28 -9.52
CA VAL A 54 5.20 20.71 -9.58
C VAL A 54 6.06 21.52 -10.55
N SER A 55 7.16 20.98 -11.06
CA SER A 55 8.13 21.68 -11.90
C SER A 55 8.31 21.09 -13.29
N ASP A 56 7.67 19.97 -13.62
CA ASP A 56 7.92 19.26 -14.89
C ASP A 56 7.23 19.86 -16.12
N GLY A 57 6.31 20.82 -15.93
CA GLY A 57 5.63 21.51 -17.03
C GLY A 57 4.69 20.63 -17.86
N THR A 58 4.32 19.45 -17.36
CA THR A 58 3.47 18.50 -18.07
C THR A 58 2.04 18.47 -17.54
N GLY A 59 1.10 17.93 -18.34
CA GLY A 59 -0.26 17.61 -17.89
C GLY A 59 -0.37 16.27 -17.13
N ARG A 60 0.73 15.75 -16.58
CA ARG A 60 0.75 14.42 -15.97
C ARG A 60 0.04 14.43 -14.62
N LEU A 61 -0.97 13.56 -14.48
CA LEU A 61 -1.81 13.50 -13.28
C LEU A 61 -1.30 12.54 -12.19
N ARG A 62 -0.46 11.56 -12.52
CA ARG A 62 -0.05 10.49 -11.58
C ARG A 62 1.45 10.22 -11.65
N TYR A 63 2.09 10.22 -10.50
CA TYR A 63 3.50 9.89 -10.31
C TYR A 63 3.61 8.69 -9.38
N ARG A 64 4.41 7.70 -9.79
CA ARG A 64 4.69 6.51 -8.99
C ARG A 64 5.94 6.76 -8.17
N VAL A 65 5.96 6.29 -6.93
CA VAL A 65 7.04 6.49 -5.98
C VAL A 65 7.32 5.20 -5.25
N GLY A 66 8.57 4.73 -5.30
CA GLY A 66 9.01 3.48 -4.66
C GLY A 66 8.98 2.29 -5.62
N ASP A 67 9.99 1.43 -5.51
CA ASP A 67 10.12 0.23 -6.35
C ASP A 67 8.93 -0.72 -6.17
N ASP A 68 8.36 -0.76 -4.98
CA ASP A 68 7.14 -1.52 -4.66
C ASP A 68 5.92 -1.01 -5.44
N ALA A 69 5.73 0.31 -5.52
CA ALA A 69 4.64 0.90 -6.29
C ALA A 69 4.83 0.67 -7.80
N HIS A 70 6.07 0.75 -8.29
CA HIS A 70 6.39 0.40 -9.67
C HIS A 70 6.07 -1.08 -9.96
N ALA A 71 6.60 -2.00 -9.16
CA ALA A 71 6.38 -3.43 -9.33
C ALA A 71 4.88 -3.81 -9.26
N LEU A 72 4.15 -3.29 -8.27
CA LEU A 72 2.71 -3.57 -8.12
C LEU A 72 1.89 -3.07 -9.30
N LEU A 73 2.14 -1.84 -9.75
CA LEU A 73 1.38 -1.22 -10.83
C LEU A 73 1.78 -1.74 -12.20
N ASP A 74 3.03 -2.17 -12.39
CA ASP A 74 3.46 -2.87 -13.59
C ASP A 74 2.83 -4.26 -13.63
N TYR A 75 2.87 -5.03 -12.53
CA TYR A 75 2.17 -6.31 -12.44
C TYR A 75 0.68 -6.20 -12.78
N ARG A 76 -0.04 -5.23 -12.18
CA ARG A 76 -1.46 -4.97 -12.45
C ARG A 76 -1.77 -4.73 -13.93
N LYS A 77 -0.85 -4.14 -14.70
CA LYS A 77 -1.06 -3.88 -16.13
C LYS A 77 -0.89 -5.12 -17.02
N HIS A 78 -0.21 -6.15 -16.52
CA HIS A 78 0.14 -7.33 -17.30
C HIS A 78 -0.79 -8.53 -17.05
N VAL A 79 -1.64 -8.46 -16.03
CA VAL A 79 -2.60 -9.51 -15.68
C VAL A 79 -4.02 -8.94 -15.66
N ASP A 80 -5.02 -9.80 -15.83
CA ASP A 80 -6.41 -9.41 -15.63
C ASP A 80 -6.73 -9.14 -14.14
N ASP A 81 -7.89 -8.54 -13.89
CA ASP A 81 -8.31 -8.17 -12.54
C ASP A 81 -8.50 -9.40 -11.63
N ASP A 82 -8.98 -10.53 -12.14
CA ASP A 82 -9.22 -11.73 -11.33
C ASP A 82 -7.89 -12.31 -10.81
N ILE A 83 -6.88 -12.40 -11.68
CA ILE A 83 -5.52 -12.81 -11.32
C ILE A 83 -4.90 -11.81 -10.36
N PHE A 84 -5.00 -10.51 -10.66
CA PHE A 84 -4.43 -9.47 -9.79
C PHE A 84 -5.01 -9.55 -8.38
N PHE A 85 -6.34 -9.56 -8.25
CA PHE A 85 -7.00 -9.60 -6.95
C PHE A 85 -6.81 -10.93 -6.23
N ALA A 86 -6.66 -12.06 -6.95
CA ALA A 86 -6.28 -13.33 -6.33
C ALA A 86 -4.89 -13.24 -5.67
N GLY A 87 -3.92 -12.61 -6.34
CA GLY A 87 -2.60 -12.36 -5.78
C GLY A 87 -2.63 -11.45 -4.54
N ILE A 88 -3.45 -10.39 -4.58
CA ILE A 88 -3.65 -9.52 -3.40
C ILE A 88 -4.28 -10.31 -2.25
N ARG A 89 -5.34 -11.08 -2.48
CA ARG A 89 -5.96 -11.91 -1.43
C ARG A 89 -4.96 -12.88 -0.78
N ALA A 90 -4.14 -13.54 -1.60
CA ALA A 90 -3.10 -14.45 -1.11
C ALA A 90 -2.10 -13.75 -0.17
N GLN A 91 -1.69 -12.51 -0.46
CA GLN A 91 -0.79 -11.73 0.42
C GLN A 91 -1.39 -11.46 1.81
N PHE A 92 -2.72 -11.40 1.89
CA PHE A 92 -3.46 -11.16 3.13
C PHE A 92 -3.99 -12.45 3.78
N GLY A 93 -3.74 -13.62 3.18
CA GLY A 93 -4.26 -14.91 3.66
C GLY A 93 -5.79 -15.04 3.51
N LEU A 94 -6.35 -14.40 2.49
CA LEU A 94 -7.77 -14.41 2.13
C LEU A 94 -8.08 -15.36 0.98
#